data_AF-A0A916M7T1-F1
#
_entry.id   AF-A0A916M7T1-F1
#
_cell.length_a   1.000
_cell.length_b   1.000
_cell.length_c   1.000
_cell.angle_alpha   90.00
_cell.angle_beta   90.00
_cell.angle_gamma   90.00
#
_symmetry.space_group_name_H-M   'P 1'
#
loop_
_entity.id
_entity.type
_entity.pdbx_description
1 polymer ?
#
loop_
_entity_poly.entity_id
_entity_poly.type
_entity_poly.pdbx_seq_one_letter_code
_entity_poly.pdbx_strand_id
1 'polypeptide(L)'
;KVKPVRDANGLVVDYQTTGDFPVFGNNDPRVDDIAVDLVKRFMDYLRRHPTYRDAIHTQSVLTITSNVVYGKGTGNTPDGRRKGEPFAPGANPMHGRDSHGWLASCLSVARHPYDEAQDGISYTLSVVPADNRQGEAAAITRATAALDTYFGQGGFHLNFNVLDRDTLLDAMENPDKYPQLTIRVSGYAVNFIRLTREQQQDVVNRTFFHSQI
;
A
#
# COMPACT_ATOMS: atom_id res chain seq x y z
N LYS A 1 13.99 9.24 -17.27
CA LYS A 1 13.23 9.63 -18.51
C LYS A 1 12.23 8.54 -18.83
N VAL A 2 11.04 8.88 -19.36
CA VAL A 2 10.04 7.90 -19.79
C VAL A 2 9.76 8.09 -21.29
N LYS A 3 9.89 7.02 -22.07
CA LYS A 3 9.56 7.00 -23.50
C LYS A 3 8.32 6.13 -23.74
N PRO A 4 7.21 6.70 -24.26
CA PRO A 4 6.03 5.91 -24.61
C PRO A 4 6.31 5.03 -25.83
N VAL A 5 5.85 3.78 -25.76
CA VAL A 5 5.82 2.82 -26.88
C VAL A 5 4.39 2.78 -27.41
N ARG A 6 4.24 2.96 -28.72
CA ARG A 6 2.94 3.05 -29.38
C ARG A 6 2.70 1.86 -30.31
N ASP A 7 1.45 1.45 -30.43
CA ASP A 7 1.01 0.45 -31.41
C ASP A 7 0.86 1.06 -32.81
N ALA A 8 0.40 0.25 -33.77
CA ALA A 8 0.20 0.67 -35.16
C ALA A 8 -0.86 1.78 -35.32
N ASN A 9 -1.77 1.94 -34.34
CA ASN A 9 -2.81 2.97 -34.33
C ASN A 9 -2.36 4.24 -33.58
N GLY A 10 -1.12 4.27 -33.07
CA GLY A 10 -0.56 5.38 -32.31
C GLY A 10 -0.97 5.40 -30.84
N LEU A 11 -1.70 4.39 -30.34
CA LEU A 11 -2.08 4.28 -28.93
C LEU A 11 -0.86 3.88 -28.09
N VAL A 12 -0.68 4.50 -26.92
CA VAL A 12 0.41 4.13 -26.00
C VAL A 12 0.07 2.79 -25.33
N VAL A 13 0.91 1.79 -25.54
CA VAL A 13 0.71 0.42 -25.03
C VAL A 13 1.81 -0.03 -24.06
N ASP A 14 2.96 0.67 -24.03
CA ASP A 14 4.05 0.38 -23.10
C ASP A 14 4.92 1.63 -22.84
N TYR A 15 5.85 1.53 -21.89
CA TYR A 15 6.76 2.59 -21.50
C TYR A 15 8.17 2.03 -21.31
N GLN A 16 9.16 2.72 -21.87
CA GLN A 16 10.58 2.47 -21.60
C GLN A 16 11.11 3.54 -20.64
N THR A 17 11.53 3.12 -19.45
CA THR A 17 12.15 4.01 -18.46
C THR A 17 13.68 3.95 -18.57
N THR A 18 14.34 5.08 -18.33
CA THR A 18 15.82 5.17 -18.31
C THR A 18 16.25 6.01 -17.14
N GLY A 19 17.13 5.46 -16.30
CA GLY A 19 17.58 6.02 -15.03
C GLY A 19 16.60 5.77 -13.89
N ASP A 20 17.08 6.01 -12.67
CA ASP A 20 16.29 5.84 -11.45
C ASP A 20 15.35 7.02 -11.21
N PHE A 21 14.28 6.78 -10.46
CA PHE A 21 13.32 7.79 -10.06
C PHE A 21 12.81 7.52 -8.63
N PRO A 22 12.42 8.55 -7.87
CA PRO A 22 11.88 8.36 -6.54
C PRO A 22 10.54 7.62 -6.62
N VAL A 23 10.32 6.70 -5.69
CA VAL A 23 9.09 5.92 -5.58
C VAL A 23 8.48 6.14 -4.19
N PHE A 24 7.16 6.29 -4.16
CA PHE A 24 6.40 6.57 -2.94
C PHE A 24 6.65 5.50 -1.87
N GLY A 25 6.69 5.90 -0.59
CA GLY A 25 6.95 4.99 0.54
C GLY A 25 8.37 5.02 1.09
N ASN A 26 9.18 6.01 0.71
CA ASN A 26 10.59 6.12 1.11
C ASN A 26 10.94 7.48 1.74
N ASN A 27 9.93 8.22 2.20
CA ASN A 27 10.04 9.56 2.76
C ASN A 27 10.78 10.55 1.82
N ASP A 28 10.47 10.51 0.53
CA ASP A 28 11.05 11.40 -0.48
C ASP A 28 10.01 12.43 -0.93
N PRO A 29 10.18 13.72 -0.59
CA PRO A 29 9.20 14.76 -0.93
C PRO A 29 8.91 14.85 -2.42
N ARG A 30 9.86 14.50 -3.30
CA ARG A 30 9.69 14.64 -4.76
C ARG A 30 8.56 13.77 -5.31
N VAL A 31 8.27 12.64 -4.67
CA VAL A 31 7.19 11.72 -5.06
C VAL A 31 6.03 11.75 -4.05
N ASP A 32 6.32 11.99 -2.77
CA ASP A 32 5.28 12.11 -1.76
C ASP A 32 4.39 13.33 -1.99
N ASP A 33 4.95 14.47 -2.42
CA ASP A 33 4.16 15.66 -2.76
C ASP A 33 3.26 15.46 -3.98
N ILE A 34 3.63 14.56 -4.90
CA ILE A 34 2.75 14.16 -6.01
C ILE A 34 1.56 13.37 -5.47
N ALA A 35 1.79 12.45 -4.53
CA ALA A 35 0.71 11.67 -3.91
C ALA A 35 -0.25 12.58 -3.11
N VAL A 36 0.27 13.59 -2.40
CA VAL A 36 -0.52 14.62 -1.70
C VAL A 36 -1.34 15.47 -2.66
N ASP A 37 -0.74 15.95 -3.75
CA ASP A 37 -1.40 16.76 -4.78
C ASP A 37 -2.54 15.99 -5.46
N LEU A 38 -2.37 14.71 -5.76
CA LEU A 38 -3.42 13.89 -6.37
C LEU A 38 -4.65 13.77 -5.45
N VAL A 39 -4.45 13.57 -4.14
CA VAL A 39 -5.55 13.51 -3.16
C VAL A 39 -6.31 14.84 -3.12
N LYS A 40 -5.59 15.96 -2.98
CA LYS A 40 -6.17 17.31 -2.95
C LYS A 40 -6.95 17.61 -4.22
N ARG A 41 -6.32 17.39 -5.37
CA ARG A 41 -6.87 17.75 -6.67
C ARG A 41 -8.12 16.95 -7.01
N PHE A 42 -8.17 15.67 -6.66
CA PHE A 42 -9.38 14.86 -6.88
C PHE A 42 -10.53 15.37 -6.02
N MET A 43 -10.27 15.66 -4.75
CA MET A 43 -11.26 16.22 -3.83
C MET A 43 -11.81 17.57 -4.32
N ASP A 44 -10.94 18.44 -4.84
CA ASP A 44 -11.31 19.72 -5.46
C ASP A 44 -12.21 19.56 -6.70
N TYR A 45 -12.10 18.45 -7.43
CA TYR A 45 -13.03 18.14 -8.52
C TYR A 45 -14.36 17.63 -8.01
N LEU A 46 -14.36 16.74 -7.00
CA LEU A 46 -15.59 16.20 -6.41
C LEU A 46 -16.50 17.33 -5.90
N ARG A 47 -15.93 18.26 -5.11
CA ARG A 47 -16.66 19.39 -4.49
C ARG A 47 -17.38 20.32 -5.48
N ARG A 48 -17.05 20.29 -6.78
CA ARG A 48 -17.69 21.13 -7.81
C ARG A 48 -19.07 20.62 -8.22
N HIS A 49 -19.41 19.39 -7.87
CA HIS A 49 -20.61 18.73 -8.36
C HIS A 49 -21.69 18.72 -7.26
N PRO A 50 -22.96 19.04 -7.58
CA PRO A 50 -24.05 18.89 -6.64
C PRO A 50 -24.28 17.41 -6.31
N THR A 51 -24.71 17.13 -5.09
CA THR A 51 -24.99 15.78 -4.60
C THR A 51 -26.47 15.61 -4.28
N TYR A 52 -26.93 14.36 -4.36
CA TYR A 52 -28.26 14.02 -3.86
C TYR A 52 -28.35 14.28 -2.35
N ARG A 53 -29.44 14.92 -1.90
CA ARG A 53 -29.70 15.30 -0.50
C ARG A 53 -28.62 16.21 0.11
N ASP A 54 -27.95 17.01 -0.71
CA ASP A 54 -26.89 17.92 -0.24
C ASP A 54 -25.79 17.19 0.56
N ALA A 55 -25.54 15.92 0.24
CA ALA A 55 -24.51 15.12 0.89
C ALA A 55 -23.14 15.80 0.73
N ILE A 56 -22.42 15.96 1.84
CA ILE A 56 -21.08 16.54 1.82
C ILE A 56 -20.14 15.53 1.15
N HIS A 57 -19.40 15.97 0.13
CA HIS A 57 -18.39 15.13 -0.50
C HIS A 57 -17.31 14.77 0.52
N THR A 58 -16.95 13.49 0.51
CA THR A 58 -15.75 12.97 1.17
C THR A 58 -15.02 12.06 0.18
N GLN A 59 -13.76 11.76 0.48
CA GLN A 59 -12.92 10.90 -0.33
C GLN A 59 -12.19 9.92 0.59
N SER A 60 -11.97 8.69 0.11
CA SER A 60 -11.09 7.72 0.77
C SER A 60 -9.98 7.28 -0.16
N VAL A 61 -8.78 7.07 0.40
CA VAL A 61 -7.68 6.37 -0.27
C VAL A 61 -7.76 4.90 0.18
N LEU A 62 -8.70 4.18 -0.42
CA LEU A 62 -9.11 2.83 -0.05
C LEU A 62 -9.47 2.02 -1.31
N THR A 63 -9.10 0.74 -1.34
CA THR A 63 -9.35 -0.13 -2.52
C THR A 63 -10.18 -1.38 -2.22
N ILE A 64 -10.08 -1.96 -1.02
CA ILE A 64 -10.52 -3.34 -0.74
C ILE A 64 -9.79 -4.30 -1.69
N THR A 65 -10.51 -5.09 -2.50
CA THR A 65 -9.95 -5.99 -3.52
C THR A 65 -9.94 -5.36 -4.91
N SER A 66 -10.39 -4.10 -5.03
CA SER A 66 -10.38 -3.36 -6.30
C SER A 66 -8.96 -3.14 -6.82
N ASN A 67 -7.93 -3.21 -5.97
CA ASN A 67 -6.53 -3.12 -6.40
C ASN A 67 -6.17 -4.25 -7.38
N VAL A 68 -6.68 -5.46 -7.15
CA VAL A 68 -6.52 -6.61 -8.06
C VAL A 68 -7.41 -6.46 -9.29
N VAL A 69 -8.69 -6.12 -9.10
CA VAL A 69 -9.66 -6.01 -10.21
C VAL A 69 -9.27 -4.90 -11.19
N TYR A 70 -8.94 -3.70 -10.70
CA TYR A 70 -8.46 -2.61 -11.55
C TYR A 70 -7.06 -2.88 -12.12
N GLY A 71 -6.19 -3.54 -11.37
CA GLY A 71 -4.89 -4.00 -11.87
C GLY A 71 -5.04 -4.84 -13.15
N LYS A 72 -5.95 -5.82 -13.14
CA LYS A 72 -6.32 -6.66 -14.31
C LYS A 72 -6.80 -5.81 -15.50
N GLY A 73 -7.61 -4.81 -15.22
CA GLY A 73 -8.17 -3.90 -16.23
C GLY A 73 -7.19 -2.86 -16.77
N THR A 74 -6.00 -2.73 -16.18
CA THR A 74 -5.06 -1.63 -16.50
C THR A 74 -3.83 -2.13 -17.26
N GLY A 75 -3.50 -1.44 -18.35
CA GLY A 75 -2.30 -1.66 -19.17
C GLY A 75 -0.97 -1.37 -18.45
N ASN A 76 0.14 -1.41 -19.17
CA ASN A 76 1.44 -0.99 -18.62
C ASN A 76 1.37 0.48 -18.18
N THR A 77 2.00 0.85 -17.07
CA THR A 77 2.00 2.23 -16.56
C THR A 77 3.41 2.83 -16.51
N PRO A 78 3.55 4.18 -16.57
CA PRO A 78 4.86 4.86 -16.64
C PRO A 78 5.82 4.57 -15.48
N ASP A 79 5.28 4.11 -14.35
CA ASP A 79 5.99 3.73 -13.14
C ASP A 79 6.65 2.34 -13.23
N GLY A 80 6.50 1.66 -14.37
CA GLY A 80 7.08 0.34 -14.64
C GLY A 80 6.19 -0.84 -14.27
N ARG A 81 5.03 -0.64 -13.62
CA ARG A 81 4.07 -1.72 -13.34
C ARG A 81 3.52 -2.28 -14.65
N ARG A 82 3.47 -3.61 -14.76
CA ARG A 82 3.06 -4.31 -15.99
C ARG A 82 1.56 -4.47 -16.07
N LYS A 83 1.06 -4.61 -17.30
CA LYS A 83 -0.36 -4.88 -17.58
C LYS A 83 -0.84 -6.08 -16.74
N GLY A 84 -1.96 -5.88 -16.06
CA GLY A 84 -2.61 -6.93 -15.27
C GLY A 84 -2.11 -7.10 -13.84
N GLU A 85 -0.96 -6.53 -13.46
CA GLU A 85 -0.46 -6.61 -12.09
C GLU A 85 -1.38 -5.86 -11.11
N PRO A 86 -1.54 -6.31 -9.86
CA PRO A 86 -2.32 -5.55 -8.87
C PRO A 86 -1.78 -4.14 -8.64
N PHE A 87 -2.66 -3.20 -8.28
CA PHE A 87 -2.25 -1.95 -7.64
C PHE A 87 -1.90 -2.19 -6.18
N ALA A 88 -1.31 -1.18 -5.54
CA ALA A 88 -1.17 -1.15 -4.10
C ALA A 88 -2.55 -1.14 -3.39
N PRO A 89 -2.70 -1.81 -2.23
CA PRO A 89 -3.93 -1.78 -1.45
C PRO A 89 -4.07 -0.44 -0.70
N GLY A 90 -5.19 0.25 -0.88
CA GLY A 90 -5.41 1.56 -0.25
C GLY A 90 -4.33 2.58 -0.63
N ALA A 91 -3.73 3.20 0.38
CA ALA A 91 -2.66 4.19 0.29
C ALA A 91 -1.26 3.57 0.41
N ASN A 92 -1.12 2.25 0.30
CA ASN A 92 0.18 1.61 0.35
C ASN A 92 1.09 2.08 -0.80
N PRO A 93 2.43 2.05 -0.58
CA PRO A 93 3.39 1.95 -1.66
C PRO A 93 3.14 0.73 -2.55
N MET A 94 3.51 0.83 -3.83
CA MET A 94 3.53 -0.32 -4.73
C MET A 94 4.49 -1.39 -4.18
N HIS A 95 4.12 -2.66 -4.35
CA HIS A 95 4.82 -3.80 -3.76
C HIS A 95 6.32 -3.78 -4.06
N GLY A 96 7.13 -3.88 -3.00
CA GLY A 96 8.59 -3.91 -3.07
C GLY A 96 9.26 -2.57 -3.40
N ARG A 97 8.51 -1.47 -3.46
CA ARG A 97 9.08 -0.14 -3.76
C ARG A 97 9.47 0.65 -2.52
N ASP A 98 8.85 0.38 -1.39
CA ASP A 98 9.20 0.89 -0.07
C ASP A 98 10.35 0.08 0.52
N SER A 99 11.56 0.64 0.46
CA SER A 99 12.83 -0.05 0.76
C SER A 99 13.67 0.61 1.84
N HIS A 100 13.28 1.77 2.36
CA HIS A 100 14.03 2.55 3.35
C HIS A 100 13.56 2.31 4.79
N GLY A 101 13.10 1.09 5.09
CA GLY A 101 12.53 0.73 6.38
C GLY A 101 11.06 1.14 6.55
N TRP A 102 10.36 0.49 7.48
CA TRP A 102 8.90 0.71 7.61
C TRP A 102 8.55 2.07 8.18
N LEU A 103 9.42 2.69 9.00
CA LEU A 103 9.19 4.06 9.47
C LEU A 103 9.19 5.07 8.31
N ALA A 104 10.09 4.93 7.33
CA ALA A 104 10.09 5.80 6.15
C ALA A 104 8.79 5.64 5.34
N SER A 105 8.30 4.40 5.19
CA SER A 105 7.01 4.12 4.54
C SER A 105 5.84 4.73 5.32
N CYS A 106 5.81 4.59 6.65
CA CYS A 106 4.85 5.26 7.52
C CYS A 106 4.85 6.78 7.31
N LEU A 107 6.02 7.41 7.28
CA LEU A 107 6.14 8.86 7.11
C LEU A 107 5.66 9.33 5.73
N SER A 108 5.95 8.61 4.65
CA SER A 108 5.37 8.92 3.33
C SER A 108 3.84 8.86 3.34
N VAL A 109 3.26 7.82 3.95
CA VAL A 109 1.80 7.66 4.02
C VAL A 109 1.16 8.72 4.92
N ALA A 110 1.79 9.10 6.03
CA ALA A 110 1.31 10.13 6.95
C ALA A 110 1.19 11.51 6.30
N ARG A 111 1.87 11.75 5.17
CA ARG A 111 1.75 13.01 4.43
C ARG A 111 0.40 13.18 3.74
N HIS A 112 -0.37 12.10 3.53
CA HIS A 112 -1.68 12.22 2.91
C HIS A 112 -2.60 13.12 3.77
N PRO A 113 -3.23 14.14 3.16
CA PRO A 113 -4.01 15.12 3.90
C PRO A 113 -5.37 14.54 4.28
N TYR A 114 -5.55 14.14 5.55
CA TYR A 114 -6.81 13.58 6.03
C TYR A 114 -8.02 14.51 5.84
N ASP A 115 -7.83 15.83 5.97
CA ASP A 115 -8.89 16.82 5.73
C ASP A 115 -9.44 16.80 4.28
N GLU A 116 -8.69 16.19 3.35
CA GLU A 116 -9.06 16.02 1.95
C GLU A 116 -9.45 14.57 1.63
N ALA A 117 -9.37 13.68 2.62
CA ALA A 117 -9.67 12.27 2.52
C ALA A 117 -10.43 11.79 3.78
N GLN A 118 -11.47 12.53 4.15
CA GLN A 118 -12.22 12.33 5.40
C GLN A 118 -13.03 11.03 5.46
N ASP A 119 -13.14 10.29 4.35
CA ASP A 119 -13.70 8.94 4.32
C ASP A 119 -12.63 7.86 4.65
N GLY A 120 -11.37 8.27 4.79
CA GLY A 120 -10.29 7.48 5.37
C GLY A 120 -9.11 7.20 4.44
N ILE A 121 -7.94 6.97 5.03
CA ILE A 121 -6.69 6.63 4.34
C ILE A 121 -6.22 5.27 4.85
N SER A 122 -6.29 4.23 4.03
CA SER A 122 -5.97 2.86 4.45
C SER A 122 -4.52 2.52 4.18
N TYR A 123 -3.81 2.02 5.19
CA TYR A 123 -2.43 1.57 5.08
C TYR A 123 -2.27 0.22 5.75
N THR A 124 -1.58 -0.70 5.09
CA THR A 124 -1.31 -2.06 5.58
C THR A 124 0.17 -2.36 5.57
N LEU A 125 0.74 -2.42 6.76
CA LEU A 125 2.14 -2.68 7.03
C LEU A 125 2.33 -4.14 7.45
N SER A 126 3.33 -4.82 6.86
CA SER A 126 3.77 -6.15 7.27
C SER A 126 5.24 -6.12 7.66
N VAL A 127 5.53 -6.51 8.90
CA VAL A 127 6.88 -6.54 9.47
C VAL A 127 7.21 -7.99 9.79
N VAL A 128 8.41 -8.42 9.40
CA VAL A 128 8.92 -9.75 9.75
C VAL A 128 9.27 -9.77 11.24
N PRO A 129 8.91 -10.81 12.00
CA PRO A 129 9.37 -10.98 13.36
C PRO A 129 10.91 -10.92 13.40
N ALA A 130 11.48 -9.85 13.94
CA ALA A 130 12.93 -9.73 14.05
C ALA A 130 13.46 -10.75 15.07
N ASP A 131 14.67 -11.23 14.83
CA ASP A 131 15.46 -11.92 15.85
C ASP A 131 15.78 -10.90 16.96
N ASN A 132 14.92 -10.86 17.97
CA ASN A 132 14.91 -9.84 19.01
C ASN A 132 16.05 -10.08 20.00
N ARG A 133 17.29 -9.89 19.56
CA ARG A 133 18.51 -10.01 20.39
C ARG A 133 18.48 -9.16 21.65
N GLN A 134 17.67 -8.10 21.65
CA GLN A 134 17.48 -7.18 22.78
C GLN A 134 16.21 -7.50 23.62
N GLY A 135 15.50 -8.58 23.31
CA GLY A 135 14.26 -8.99 23.99
C GLY A 135 12.99 -8.36 23.41
N GLU A 136 11.86 -9.00 23.71
CA GLU A 136 10.53 -8.62 23.24
C GLU A 136 10.10 -7.22 23.71
N ALA A 137 10.36 -6.88 24.98
CA ALA A 137 10.02 -5.58 25.54
C ALA A 137 10.64 -4.41 24.75
N ALA A 138 11.92 -4.54 24.37
CA ALA A 138 12.60 -3.53 23.56
C ALA A 138 12.01 -3.41 22.15
N ALA A 139 11.57 -4.54 21.56
CA ALA A 139 10.90 -4.55 20.26
C ALA A 139 9.54 -3.84 20.32
N ILE A 140 8.75 -4.09 21.38
CA ILE A 140 7.49 -3.41 21.64
C ILE A 140 7.73 -1.91 21.80
N THR A 141 8.70 -1.49 22.62
CA THR A 141 9.02 -0.06 22.81
C THR A 141 9.36 0.64 21.49
N ARG A 142 10.18 0.02 20.64
CA ARG A 142 10.51 0.60 19.32
C ARG A 142 9.32 0.66 18.39
N ALA A 143 8.50 -0.39 18.35
CA ALA A 143 7.28 -0.41 17.55
C ALA A 143 6.32 0.70 18.01
N THR A 144 6.04 0.80 19.31
CA THR A 144 5.18 1.85 19.87
C THR A 144 5.71 3.25 19.55
N ALA A 145 7.01 3.51 19.72
CA ALA A 145 7.58 4.83 19.39
C ALA A 145 7.42 5.21 17.91
N ALA A 146 7.56 4.24 16.99
CA ALA A 146 7.34 4.46 15.57
C ALA A 146 5.84 4.63 15.22
N LEU A 147 4.93 3.96 15.94
CA LEU A 147 3.49 4.21 15.84
C LEU A 147 3.13 5.61 16.35
N ASP A 148 3.65 6.02 17.51
CA ASP A 148 3.46 7.36 18.07
C ASP A 148 3.96 8.43 17.09
N THR A 149 5.09 8.17 16.43
CA THR A 149 5.60 9.04 15.36
C THR A 149 4.64 9.09 14.18
N TYR A 150 4.18 7.94 13.66
CA TYR A 150 3.27 7.88 12.53
C TYR A 150 1.96 8.64 12.78
N PHE A 151 1.28 8.36 13.89
CA PHE A 151 0.03 9.02 14.26
C PHE A 151 0.25 10.49 14.62
N GLY A 152 1.37 10.83 15.26
CA GLY A 152 1.76 12.21 15.57
C GLY A 152 2.08 13.07 14.33
N GLN A 153 2.41 12.45 13.19
CA GLN A 153 2.67 13.11 11.91
C GLN A 153 1.44 13.18 11.00
N GLY A 154 0.26 12.78 11.47
CA GLY A 154 -0.98 12.84 10.70
C GLY A 154 -1.40 11.53 10.05
N GLY A 155 -0.69 10.43 10.31
CA GLY A 155 -1.14 9.09 9.93
C GLY A 155 -2.53 8.79 10.48
N PHE A 156 -3.46 8.36 9.61
CA PHE A 156 -4.87 8.18 9.99
C PHE A 156 -5.19 6.77 10.49
N HIS A 157 -4.79 5.74 9.72
CA HIS A 157 -5.10 4.35 10.02
C HIS A 157 -3.89 3.46 9.73
N LEU A 158 -3.77 2.34 10.44
CA LEU A 158 -2.76 1.32 10.20
C LEU A 158 -3.30 -0.09 10.44
N ASN A 159 -3.13 -0.97 9.45
CA ASN A 159 -3.12 -2.40 9.65
C ASN A 159 -1.68 -2.84 9.91
N PHE A 160 -1.46 -3.60 10.98
CA PHE A 160 -0.14 -4.05 11.36
C PHE A 160 -0.11 -5.58 11.42
N ASN A 161 0.67 -6.17 10.52
CA ASN A 161 0.95 -7.60 10.50
C ASN A 161 2.37 -7.84 11.04
N VAL A 162 2.51 -8.77 11.99
CA VAL A 162 3.81 -9.30 12.43
C VAL A 162 3.87 -10.76 11.99
N LEU A 163 4.36 -11.01 10.78
CA LEU A 163 4.36 -12.34 10.19
C LEU A 163 5.44 -12.50 9.12
N ASP A 164 5.88 -13.74 8.93
CA ASP A 164 6.88 -14.12 7.95
C ASP A 164 6.23 -14.56 6.64
N ARG A 165 6.86 -14.20 5.51
CA ARG A 165 6.48 -14.66 4.17
C ARG A 165 6.51 -16.18 4.10
N ASP A 166 7.49 -16.83 4.72
CA ASP A 166 7.63 -18.29 4.67
C ASP A 166 6.45 -19.00 5.38
N THR A 167 5.89 -18.36 6.43
CA THR A 167 4.67 -18.87 7.09
C THR A 167 3.46 -18.81 6.15
N LEU A 168 3.34 -17.76 5.35
CA LEU A 168 2.26 -17.66 4.36
C LEU A 168 2.43 -18.68 3.23
N LEU A 169 3.66 -18.87 2.74
CA LEU A 169 3.95 -19.88 1.71
C LEU A 169 3.63 -21.29 2.22
N ASP A 170 4.02 -21.61 3.46
CA ASP A 170 3.66 -22.90 4.06
C ASP A 170 2.15 -23.04 4.24
N ALA A 171 1.44 -21.97 4.63
CA ALA A 171 -0.02 -21.98 4.76
C ALA A 171 -0.76 -22.10 3.41
N MET A 172 -0.14 -21.69 2.30
CA MET A 172 -0.69 -21.90 0.96
C MET A 172 -0.64 -23.36 0.52
N GLU A 173 0.38 -24.11 0.97
CA GLU A 173 0.56 -25.52 0.62
C GLU A 173 -0.04 -26.48 1.66
N ASN A 174 -0.04 -26.08 2.93
CA ASN A 174 -0.47 -26.88 4.08
C ASN A 174 -1.55 -26.16 4.91
N PRO A 175 -2.75 -25.87 4.35
CA PRO A 175 -3.76 -25.04 5.01
C PRO A 175 -4.25 -25.60 6.35
N ASP A 176 -4.29 -26.93 6.50
CA ASP A 176 -4.74 -27.61 7.73
C ASP A 176 -3.82 -27.36 8.94
N LYS A 177 -2.55 -26.97 8.70
CA LYS A 177 -1.62 -26.57 9.76
C LYS A 177 -1.93 -25.17 10.31
N TYR A 178 -2.71 -24.39 9.57
CA TYR A 178 -2.98 -22.97 9.83
C TYR A 178 -4.48 -22.63 9.83
N PRO A 179 -5.35 -23.39 10.53
CA PRO A 179 -6.81 -23.29 10.38
C PRO A 179 -7.38 -21.91 10.78
N GLN A 180 -6.66 -21.17 11.64
CA GLN A 180 -7.06 -19.88 12.17
C GLN A 180 -6.10 -18.73 11.77
N LEU A 181 -5.16 -18.96 10.86
CA LEU A 181 -4.20 -17.94 10.45
C LEU A 181 -4.93 -16.72 9.89
N THR A 182 -4.88 -15.63 10.65
CA THR A 182 -5.61 -14.40 10.37
C THR A 182 -4.61 -13.31 10.02
N ILE A 183 -4.86 -12.62 8.92
CA ILE A 183 -4.01 -11.53 8.43
C ILE A 183 -4.82 -10.26 8.19
N ARG A 184 -4.19 -9.10 8.30
CA ARG A 184 -4.76 -7.82 7.90
C ARG A 184 -4.44 -7.56 6.42
N VAL A 185 -5.42 -7.12 5.62
CA VAL A 185 -5.24 -6.97 4.16
C VAL A 185 -5.51 -5.56 3.62
N SER A 186 -6.69 -4.98 3.85
CA SER A 186 -7.05 -3.67 3.26
C SER A 186 -8.14 -2.97 4.09
N GLY A 187 -7.90 -2.83 5.39
CA GLY A 187 -8.84 -2.23 6.36
C GLY A 187 -9.61 -3.25 7.20
N TYR A 188 -9.42 -4.54 6.93
CA TYR A 188 -10.07 -5.64 7.63
C TYR A 188 -9.14 -6.85 7.75
N ALA A 189 -9.53 -7.82 8.58
CA ALA A 189 -8.84 -9.08 8.74
C ALA A 189 -9.55 -10.20 7.97
N VAL A 190 -8.77 -11.17 7.48
CA VAL A 190 -9.27 -12.36 6.79
C VAL A 190 -8.54 -13.59 7.31
N ASN A 191 -9.22 -14.73 7.24
CA ASN A 191 -8.55 -16.01 7.38
C ASN A 191 -7.82 -16.31 6.07
N PHE A 192 -6.49 -16.42 6.12
CA PHE A 192 -5.62 -16.52 4.96
C PHE A 192 -5.92 -17.74 4.09
N ILE A 193 -6.23 -18.88 4.70
CA ILE A 193 -6.52 -20.13 3.97
C ILE A 193 -7.89 -20.10 3.27
N ARG A 194 -8.73 -19.10 3.57
CA ARG A 194 -10.03 -18.89 2.89
C ARG A 194 -9.93 -17.97 1.67
N LEU A 195 -8.76 -17.38 1.42
CA LEU A 195 -8.52 -16.58 0.23
C LEU A 195 -8.32 -17.49 -0.99
N THR A 196 -8.68 -16.98 -2.17
CA THR A 196 -8.32 -17.65 -3.44
C THR A 196 -6.80 -17.60 -3.65
N ARG A 197 -6.25 -18.54 -4.42
CA ARG A 197 -4.80 -18.60 -4.70
C ARG A 197 -4.23 -17.29 -5.25
N GLU A 198 -4.99 -16.60 -6.10
CA GLU A 198 -4.61 -15.30 -6.64
C GLU A 198 -4.53 -14.21 -5.56
N GLN A 199 -5.50 -14.17 -4.65
CA GLN A 199 -5.50 -13.24 -3.52
C GLN A 199 -4.38 -13.55 -2.52
N GLN A 200 -4.09 -14.83 -2.29
CA GLN A 200 -2.94 -15.24 -1.47
C GLN A 200 -1.62 -14.78 -2.09
N GLN A 201 -1.48 -14.93 -3.42
CA GLN A 201 -0.30 -14.47 -4.14
C GLN A 201 -0.12 -12.95 -4.06
N ASP A 202 -1.21 -12.17 -4.15
CA ASP A 202 -1.19 -10.72 -3.92
C ASP A 202 -0.62 -10.41 -2.53
N VAL A 203 -1.13 -11.05 -1.48
CA VAL A 203 -0.64 -10.86 -0.10
C VAL A 203 0.83 -11.20 0.05
N VAL A 204 1.26 -12.36 -0.46
CA VAL A 204 2.65 -12.82 -0.37
C VAL A 204 3.60 -11.90 -1.11
N ASN A 205 3.16 -11.30 -2.22
CA ASN A 205 3.99 -10.40 -3.01
C ASN A 205 4.16 -8.99 -2.40
N ARG A 206 3.44 -8.66 -1.33
CA ARG A 206 3.58 -7.37 -0.64
C ARG A 206 4.96 -7.19 -0.01
N THR A 207 5.25 -5.97 0.40
CA THR A 207 6.47 -5.63 1.13
C THR A 207 6.44 -6.23 2.54
N PHE A 208 7.54 -6.91 2.90
CA PHE A 208 7.81 -7.44 4.23
C PHE A 208 9.07 -6.78 4.77
N PHE A 209 8.90 -5.93 5.78
CA PHE A 209 10.02 -5.18 6.33
C PHE A 209 10.85 -6.05 7.29
N HIS A 210 12.14 -6.15 7.00
CA HIS A 210 13.11 -6.89 7.81
C HIS A 210 13.90 -5.97 8.76
N SER A 211 13.98 -4.68 8.46
CA SER A 211 14.58 -3.67 9.33
C SER A 211 13.53 -2.69 9.84
N GLN A 212 13.71 -2.22 11.09
CA GLN A 212 12.79 -1.27 11.69
C GLN A 212 13.03 0.18 11.26
N ILE A 213 14.27 0.46 10.89
CA ILE A 213 14.86 1.74 10.52
C ILE A 213 15.73 1.48 9.29
#